data_AF-A0A2U8Q3Y9-F1
#
_entry.id   AF-A0A2U8Q3Y9-F1
#
_cell.length_a   1.000
_cell.length_b   1.000
_cell.length_c   1.000
_cell.angle_alpha   90.00
_cell.angle_beta   90.00
_cell.angle_gamma   90.00
#
_symmetry.space_group_name_H-M   'P 1'
#
loop_
_entity.id
_entity.type
_entity.pdbx_description
1 polymer ?
#
loop_
_entity_poly.entity_id
_entity_poly.type
_entity_poly.pdbx_seq_one_letter_code
_entity_poly.pdbx_strand_id
1 'polypeptide(L)' 'MTIRCTVESAFFIAWSCLEQSGELGPPDESANVLLDAIEAQLKIGERRQLMLANKAIDAYRAHAVLHRSAWDRQTRFG' A
#
# COMPACT_ATOMS: atom_id res chain seq x y z
N MET A 1 16.58 13.77 16.84
CA MET A 1 15.45 13.62 15.89
C MET A 1 15.86 12.62 14.84
N THR A 2 15.38 11.38 14.98
CA THR A 2 15.83 10.21 14.22
C THR A 2 15.34 10.29 12.78
N ILE A 3 16.28 10.44 11.86
CA ILE A 3 16.10 10.24 10.42
C ILE A 3 15.87 8.75 10.22
N ARG A 4 14.69 8.24 10.61
CA ARG A 4 14.26 6.91 10.21
C ARG A 4 14.09 6.95 8.69
N CYS A 5 14.60 5.92 8.03
CA CYS A 5 14.76 5.85 6.60
C CYS A 5 13.47 6.32 5.89
N THR A 6 13.61 7.10 4.82
CA THR A 6 12.49 7.69 4.04
C THR A 6 11.41 6.64 3.72
N VAL A 7 11.86 5.40 3.45
CA VAL A 7 11.06 4.19 3.23
C VAL A 7 10.25 3.78 4.45
N GLU A 8 10.88 3.59 5.61
CA GLU A 8 10.20 3.13 6.83
C GLU A 8 9.12 4.11 7.27
N SER A 9 9.41 5.42 7.19
CA SER A 9 8.42 6.45 7.53
C SER A 9 7.25 6.44 6.55
N ALA A 10 7.50 6.28 5.25
CA ALA A 10 6.46 6.22 4.24
C ALA A 10 5.59 4.96 4.40
N PHE A 11 6.22 3.82 4.67
CA PHE A 11 5.54 2.55 4.93
C PHE A 11 4.63 2.66 6.15
N PHE A 12 5.12 3.21 7.27
CA PHE A 12 4.33 3.31 8.49
C PHE A 12 3.11 4.23 8.34
N ILE A 13 3.26 5.34 7.61
CA ILE A 13 2.12 6.23 7.28
C ILE A 13 1.10 5.49 6.43
N ALA A 14 1.54 4.82 5.37
CA ALA A 14 0.66 4.10 4.46
C ALA A 14 -0.06 2.94 5.16
N TRP A 15 0.67 2.16 5.95
CA TRP A 15 0.15 1.07 6.77
C TRP A 15 -0.90 1.58 7.76
N SER A 16 -0.60 2.63 8.53
CA SER A 16 -1.52 3.18 9.52
C SER A 16 -2.82 3.70 8.88
N CYS A 17 -2.74 4.32 7.68
CA CYS A 17 -3.94 4.70 6.92
C CYS A 17 -4.80 3.50 6.50
N LEU A 18 -4.17 2.38 6.13
CA LEU A 18 -4.89 1.16 5.77
C LEU A 18 -5.47 0.47 7.01
N GLU A 19 -4.75 0.46 8.14
CA GLU A 19 -5.25 -0.04 9.44
C GLU A 19 -6.49 0.72 9.86
N GLN A 20 -6.46 2.04 9.70
CA GLN A 20 -7.59 2.88 10.04
C GLN A 20 -8.79 2.69 9.10
N SER A 21 -8.58 2.23 7.87
CA SER A 21 -9.68 1.93 6.93
C SER A 21 -10.34 0.57 7.19
N GLY A 22 -9.71 -0.31 7.98
CA GLY A 22 -10.25 -1.66 8.24
C GLY A 22 -10.32 -2.57 7.00
N GLU A 23 -9.68 -2.15 5.90
CA GLU A 23 -9.61 -2.85 4.61
C GLU A 23 -8.25 -3.55 4.40
N LEU A 24 -7.50 -3.76 5.48
CA LEU A 24 -6.33 -4.62 5.40
C LEU A 24 -6.78 -6.06 5.22
N GLY A 25 -6.39 -6.61 4.08
CA GLY A 25 -6.37 -8.04 3.87
C GLY A 25 -5.23 -8.67 4.67
N PRO A 26 -4.68 -9.80 4.21
CA PRO A 26 -3.56 -10.43 4.88
C PRO A 26 -2.39 -9.44 5.00
N PRO A 27 -1.80 -9.31 6.19
CA PRO A 27 -0.73 -8.34 6.44
C PRO A 27 0.49 -8.60 5.56
N ASP A 28 0.71 -9.85 5.17
CA ASP A 28 1.81 -10.29 4.31
C ASP A 28 1.69 -9.72 2.87
N GLU A 29 0.52 -9.87 2.25
CA GLU A 29 0.26 -9.36 0.90
C GLU A 29 0.26 -7.83 0.88
N SER A 30 -0.37 -7.23 1.88
CA SER A 30 -0.47 -5.77 2.01
C SER A 30 0.91 -5.12 2.15
N ALA A 31 1.78 -5.73 2.97
CA ALA A 31 3.14 -5.26 3.15
C ALA A 31 3.95 -5.38 1.85
N ASN A 32 3.80 -6.48 1.12
CA ASN A 32 4.53 -6.72 -0.12
C ASN A 32 4.13 -5.70 -1.21
N VAL A 33 2.83 -5.40 -1.35
CA VAL A 33 2.34 -4.37 -2.29
C VAL A 33 2.83 -2.97 -1.93
N LEU A 34 2.80 -2.61 -0.64
CA LEU A 34 3.31 -1.32 -0.16
C LEU A 34 4.83 -1.18 -0.41
N LEU A 35 5.61 -2.21 -0.10
CA LEU A 35 7.05 -2.24 -0.31
C LEU A 35 7.40 -2.15 -1.79
N ASP A 36 6.75 -2.93 -2.64
CA ASP A 36 6.95 -2.89 -4.10
C ASP A 36 6.65 -1.50 -4.67
N ALA A 37 5.54 -0.88 -4.26
CA ALA A 37 5.18 0.48 -4.71
C ALA A 37 6.18 1.55 -4.24
N ILE A 38 6.73 1.41 -3.03
CA ILE A 38 7.77 2.32 -2.51
C ILE A 38 9.08 2.09 -3.27
N GLU A 39 9.51 0.85 -3.47
CA GLU A 39 10.71 0.50 -4.25
C GLU A 39 10.61 0.99 -5.69
N ALA A 40 9.45 0.80 -6.33
CA ALA A 40 9.20 1.28 -7.68
C ALA A 40 9.45 2.78 -7.78
N GLN A 41 8.90 3.57 -6.86
CA GLN A 41 9.10 5.02 -6.81
C GLN A 41 10.53 5.44 -6.48
N LEU A 42 11.21 4.70 -5.60
CA LEU A 42 12.63 4.92 -5.32
C LEU A 42 13.50 4.70 -6.55
N LYS A 43 13.17 3.70 -7.38
CA LYS A 43 13.86 3.49 -8.67
C LYS A 43 13.66 4.64 -9.65
N ILE A 44 12.52 5.35 -9.60
CA ILE A 44 12.26 6.56 -10.41
C ILE A 44 12.97 7.80 -9.84
N GLY A 45 13.54 7.70 -8.63
CA GLY A 45 14.25 8.79 -7.95
C GLY A 45 13.39 9.63 -7.01
N GLU A 46 12.16 9.20 -6.72
CA GLU A 46 11.26 9.91 -5.81
C GLU A 46 11.75 9.76 -4.36
N ARG A 47 12.08 10.87 -3.68
CA ARG A 47 12.60 10.86 -2.30
C ARG A 47 11.68 11.52 -1.26
N ARG A 48 10.50 11.97 -1.69
CA ARG A 48 9.53 12.63 -0.79
C ARG A 48 8.73 11.59 -0.04
N GLN A 49 8.91 11.51 1.28
CA GLN A 49 8.25 10.54 2.17
C GLN A 49 6.73 10.51 2.00
N LEU A 50 6.08 11.69 2.00
CA LEU A 50 4.63 11.80 1.85
C LEU A 50 4.14 11.32 0.47
N MET A 51 4.93 11.56 -0.56
CA MET A 51 4.58 11.16 -1.93
C MET A 51 4.68 9.63 -2.09
N LEU A 52 5.76 9.04 -1.54
CA LEU A 52 5.95 7.59 -1.45
C LEU A 52 4.77 6.92 -0.74
N ALA A 53 4.39 7.44 0.44
CA ALA A 53 3.27 6.92 1.21
C ALA A 53 1.95 7.03 0.43
N ASN A 54 1.62 8.20 -0.12
CA ASN A 54 0.39 8.41 -0.87
C ASN A 54 0.28 7.49 -2.09
N LYS A 55 1.38 7.31 -2.83
CA LYS A 55 1.44 6.41 -3.98
C LYS A 55 1.37 4.94 -3.59
N ALA A 56 1.95 4.56 -2.46
CA ALA A 56 1.84 3.20 -1.94
C ALA A 56 0.39 2.87 -1.53
N ILE A 57 -0.31 3.83 -0.89
CA ILE A 57 -1.75 3.71 -0.59
C ILE A 57 -2.57 3.61 -1.87
N ASP A 58 -2.27 4.43 -2.88
CA ASP A 58 -2.97 4.43 -4.17
C ASP A 58 -2.78 3.11 -4.92
N ALA A 59 -1.55 2.59 -4.98
CA ALA A 59 -1.23 1.28 -5.55
C ALA A 59 -1.93 0.14 -4.81
N TYR A 60 -1.91 0.15 -3.47
CA TYR A 60 -2.64 -0.82 -2.67
C TYR A 60 -4.14 -0.74 -2.92
N ARG A 61 -4.74 0.46 -2.95
CA ARG A 61 -6.16 0.63 -3.27
C ARG A 61 -6.51 0.13 -4.66
N ALA A 62 -5.68 0.41 -5.67
CA ALA A 62 -5.89 -0.11 -7.02
C ALA A 62 -5.85 -1.65 -7.04
N HIS A 63 -4.87 -2.26 -6.34
CA HIS A 63 -4.76 -3.70 -6.19
C HIS A 63 -5.96 -4.30 -5.42
N ALA A 64 -6.36 -3.67 -4.32
CA ALA A 64 -7.49 -4.09 -3.49
C ALA A 64 -8.84 -3.93 -4.22
N VAL A 65 -9.03 -2.91 -5.05
CA VAL A 65 -10.22 -2.76 -5.90
C VAL A 65 -10.28 -3.86 -6.95
N LEU A 66 -9.15 -4.19 -7.60
CA LEU A 66 -9.09 -5.32 -8.53
C LEU A 66 -9.39 -6.65 -7.83
N HIS A 67 -8.83 -6.87 -6.65
CA HIS A 67 -9.07 -8.08 -5.86
C HIS A 67 -10.51 -8.15 -5.36
N ARG A 68 -11.06 -7.08 -4.75
CA ARG A 68 -12.47 -7.01 -4.34
C ARG A 68 -13.41 -7.27 -5.52
N SER A 69 -13.11 -6.73 -6.70
CA SER A 69 -13.89 -6.99 -7.92
C SER A 69 -13.78 -8.43 -8.42
N ALA A 70 -12.69 -9.13 -8.10
CA ALA A 70 -12.52 -10.56 -8.37
C ALA A 70 -13.34 -11.42 -7.38
N TRP A 71 -13.36 -11.05 -6.09
CA TRP A 71 -14.18 -11.72 -5.07
C TRP A 71 -15.68 -11.50 -5.26
N ASP A 72 -16.10 -10.28 -5.64
CA ASP A 72 -17.52 -9.96 -5.91
C ASP A 72 -18.06 -10.73 -7.13
N ARG A 73 -17.18 -11.09 -8.08
CA ARG A 73 -17.55 -11.93 -9.22
C ARG A 73 -17.73 -13.41 -8.85
N GLN A 74 -17.11 -13.86 -7.76
CA GLN A 74 -17.20 -15.24 -7.27
C GLN A 74 -18.46 -15.47 -6.41
N THR A 75 -18.95 -14.45 -5.70
CA THR A 75 -20.14 -14.55 -4.82
C THR A 75 -21.47 -14.48 -5.55
N ARG A 76 -21.49 -14.15 -6.86
CA ARG A 76 -22.72 -14.08 -7.67
C ARG A 76 -23.05 -15.36 -8.46
N PHE A 77 -22.27 -16.43 -8.27
CA PHE A 77 -22.48 -17.76 -8.86
C PHE A 77 -22.59 -18.86 -7.76
N GLY A 78 -23.36 -18.58 -6.71
CA GLY A 78 -23.80 -19.56 -5.72
C GLY A 78 -25.30 -19.78 -5.82
#